data_AF-A0A949PCC5-F1
#
_entry.id   AF-A0A949PCC5-F1
#
_cell.length_a   1.000
_cell.length_b   1.000
_cell.length_c   1.000
_cell.angle_alpha   90.00
_cell.angle_beta   90.00
_cell.angle_gamma   90.00
#
_symmetry.space_group_name_H-M   'P 1'
#
loop_
_entity.id
_entity.type
_entity.pdbx_description
1 polymer ?
#
loop_
_entity_poly.entity_id
_entity_poly.type
_entity_poly.pdbx_seq_one_letter_code
_entity_poly.pdbx_strand_id
1 'polypeptide(L)' 'SDNRLLSVNYGEYQKIEGDDYPSEVLILTSENNKKTSIELKFKKIDHNATVRFPFTIPDGYKEIVLNK' A
#
# COMPACT_ATOMS: atom_id res chain seq x y z
N SER A 1 29.63 6.30 -7.70
CA SER A 1 28.87 5.35 -6.86
C SER A 1 27.79 6.13 -6.16
N ASP A 2 26.55 6.02 -6.61
CA ASP A 2 25.42 6.69 -5.95
C ASP A 2 25.22 6.05 -4.57
N ASN A 3 25.44 6.82 -3.52
CA ASN A 3 25.21 6.39 -2.13
C ASN A 3 23.69 6.33 -1.87
N ARG A 4 23.04 5.30 -2.44
CA ARG A 4 21.63 5.00 -2.23
C ARG A 4 21.49 3.85 -1.24
N LEU A 5 20.93 4.12 -0.08
CA LEU A 5 20.62 3.13 0.95
C LEU A 5 19.10 3.06 1.12
N LEU A 6 18.58 1.84 1.26
CA LEU A 6 17.19 1.55 1.64
C LEU A 6 17.23 0.52 2.77
N SER A 7 16.62 0.85 3.91
CA SER A 7 16.40 -0.05 5.03
C SER A 7 14.90 -0.13 5.29
N VAL A 8 14.37 -1.33 5.42
CA VAL A 8 12.97 -1.58 5.77
C VAL A 8 12.96 -2.41 7.05
N ASN A 9 12.35 -1.87 8.10
CA ASN A 9 12.19 -2.55 9.37
C ASN A 9 10.71 -2.89 9.56
N TYR A 10 10.46 -4.16 9.87
CA TYR A 10 9.14 -4.67 10.22
C TYR A 10 9.08 -4.76 11.74
N GLY A 11 8.13 -4.04 12.34
CA GLY A 11 7.91 -4.09 13.79
C GLY A 11 7.25 -5.39 14.22
N GLU A 12 6.69 -5.39 15.43
CA GLU A 12 6.02 -6.55 16.01
C GLU A 12 4.91 -7.07 15.10
N TYR A 13 4.85 -8.39 14.95
CA TYR A 13 3.82 -9.04 14.16
C TYR A 13 2.56 -9.29 14.99
N GLN A 14 1.42 -9.14 14.35
CA GLN A 14 0.10 -9.45 14.89
C GLN A 14 -0.61 -10.46 14.00
N LYS A 15 -1.40 -11.34 14.59
CA LYS A 15 -2.25 -12.29 13.87
C LYS A 15 -3.58 -11.64 13.49
N ILE A 16 -3.90 -11.65 12.20
CA ILE A 16 -5.17 -11.18 11.67
C ILE A 16 -5.71 -12.25 10.72
N GLU A 17 -6.88 -12.79 11.04
CA GLU A 17 -7.54 -13.87 10.27
C GLU A 17 -6.67 -15.11 9.99
N GLY A 18 -5.66 -15.36 10.83
CA GLY A 18 -4.77 -16.53 10.73
C GLY A 18 -3.37 -16.21 10.20
N ASP A 19 -3.21 -15.08 9.52
CA ASP A 19 -1.95 -14.64 8.92
C ASP A 19 -1.21 -13.62 9.79
N ASP A 20 0.11 -13.57 9.66
CA ASP A 20 0.97 -12.68 10.43
C ASP A 20 1.26 -11.38 9.66
N TYR A 21 0.88 -10.24 10.24
CA TYR A 21 1.07 -8.91 9.68
C TYR A 21 1.93 -8.03 10.59
N PRO A 22 2.85 -7.22 10.07
CA PRO A 22 3.57 -6.24 10.88
C PRO A 22 2.59 -5.16 11.38
N SER A 23 2.70 -4.80 12.65
CA SER A 23 1.95 -3.68 13.24
C SER A 23 2.42 -2.32 12.72
N GLU A 24 3.71 -2.23 12.41
CA GLU A 24 4.34 -1.06 11.82
C GLU A 24 5.43 -1.44 10.82
N VAL A 25 5.65 -0.56 9.85
CA VAL A 25 6.76 -0.65 8.89
C VAL A 25 7.48 0.68 8.87
N LEU A 26 8.79 0.66 9.14
CA LEU A 26 9.67 1.82 9.08
C LEU A 26 10.59 1.68 7.87
N ILE A 27 10.50 2.61 6.94
CA ILE A 27 11.35 2.69 5.76
C ILE A 27 12.29 3.89 5.92
N LEU A 28 13.59 3.61 5.94
CA LEU A 28 14.64 4.61 5.99
C LEU A 28 15.41 4.58 4.67
N THR A 29 15.47 5.70 3.98
CA THR A 29 16.24 5.83 2.75
C THR A 29 17.26 6.95 2.88
N SER A 30 18.38 6.79 2.19
CA SER A 30 19.31 7.90 1.97
C SER A 30 19.81 7.89 0.54
N GLU A 31 19.81 9.05 -0.10
CA GLU A 31 20.35 9.25 -1.44
C GLU A 31 21.02 10.63 -1.51
N ASN A 32 22.28 10.69 -1.93
CA ASN A 32 23.02 11.95 -2.11
C ASN A 32 22.88 12.91 -0.91
N ASN A 33 23.10 12.38 0.30
CA ASN A 33 22.97 13.04 1.61
C ASN A 33 21.55 13.44 2.02
N LYS A 34 20.53 13.21 1.20
CA LYS A 34 19.12 13.35 1.59
C LYS A 34 18.69 12.09 2.32
N LYS A 35 17.99 12.24 3.43
CA LYS A 35 17.38 11.13 4.17
C LYS A 35 15.88 11.26 4.10
N THR A 36 15.18 10.15 3.92
CA THR A 36 13.72 10.08 3.98
C THR A 36 13.32 8.98 4.95
N SER A 37 12.37 9.29 5.83
CA SER A 37 11.78 8.34 6.77
C SER A 37 10.29 8.25 6.48
N ILE A 38 9.80 7.03 6.25
CA ILE A 38 8.38 6.75 6.07
C ILE A 38 7.99 5.76 7.16
N GLU A 39 7.00 6.14 7.96
CA GLU A 39 6.47 5.32 9.04
C GLU A 39 5.03 4.94 8.70
N LEU A 40 4.76 3.65 8.60
CA LEU A 40 3.44 3.09 8.35
C LEU A 40 2.96 2.41 9.64
N LYS A 41 1.81 2.83 10.16
CA LYS A 41 1.13 2.19 11.29
C LYS A 41 -0.24 1.70 10.87
N PHE A 42 -0.47 0.39 10.99
CA PHE A 42 -1.72 -0.23 10.59
C PHE A 42 -2.75 -0.11 11.72
N LYS A 43 -3.83 0.65 11.48
CA LYS A 43 -4.93 0.78 12.45
C LYS A 43 -6.00 -0.31 12.31
N LYS A 44 -6.23 -0.76 11.08
CA LYS A 44 -7.20 -1.81 10.74
C LYS A 44 -6.74 -2.49 9.46
N ILE A 45 -6.81 -3.81 9.42
CA ILE A 45 -6.55 -4.62 8.22
C ILE A 45 -7.82 -5.41 7.96
N ASP A 46 -8.46 -5.14 6.82
CA ASP A 46 -9.62 -5.89 6.36
C ASP A 46 -9.14 -6.91 5.32
N HIS A 47 -8.94 -8.15 5.77
CA HIS A 47 -8.49 -9.25 4.92
C HIS A 47 -9.60 -9.67 3.95
N ASN A 48 -9.24 -9.92 2.69
CA ASN A 48 -10.17 -10.23 1.59
C ASN A 48 -11.38 -9.28 1.48
N ALA A 49 -11.19 -8.01 1.82
CA ALA A 49 -12.24 -7.02 1.69
C ALA A 49 -12.77 -6.97 0.25
N THR A 50 -14.10 -7.10 0.09
CA THR A 50 -14.72 -6.92 -1.22
C THR A 50 -14.56 -5.47 -1.65
N VAL A 51 -13.66 -5.20 -2.60
CA VAL A 51 -13.53 -3.87 -3.20
C VAL A 51 -14.64 -3.69 -4.22
N ARG A 52 -15.58 -2.80 -3.93
CA ARG A 52 -16.61 -2.39 -4.89
C ARG A 52 -16.18 -1.09 -5.54
N PHE A 53 -16.15 -1.09 -6.86
CA PHE A 53 -16.04 0.13 -7.66
C PHE A 53 -17.43 0.41 -8.24
N PRO A 54 -18.33 1.07 -7.47
CA PRO A 54 -19.61 1.47 -8.03
C PRO A 54 -19.35 2.56 -9.06
N PHE A 55 -19.29 2.17 -10.33
CA PHE A 55 -19.43 3.11 -11.43
C PHE A 55 -20.83 2.94 -12.01
N THR A 56 -21.50 4.06 -12.21
CA THR A 56 -22.70 4.16 -13.03
C THR A 56 -22.33 5.08 -14.18
N ILE A 57 -22.75 4.72 -15.39
CA ILE A 57 -22.54 5.61 -16.54
C ILE A 57 -23.30 6.91 -16.25
N PRO A 58 -22.62 8.07 -16.16
CA PRO A 58 -23.29 9.33 -15.89
C PRO A 58 -24.29 9.65 -16.99
N ASP A 59 -25.34 10.40 -16.65
CA ASP A 59 -26.31 10.87 -17.64
C ASP A 59 -25.60 11.61 -18.78
N GLY A 60 -25.93 11.25 -20.02
CA GLY A 60 -25.31 11.80 -21.23
C GLY A 60 -24.10 11.03 -21.77
N TYR A 61 -23.62 10.00 -21.07
CA TYR A 61 -22.55 9.12 -21.55
C TYR A 61 -23.09 7.76 -21.99
N LYS A 62 -22.39 7.08 -22.89
CA LYS A 62 -22.73 5.73 -23.39
C LYS A 62 -21.56 4.78 -23.20
N GLU A 63 -21.86 3.53 -22.87
CA GLU A 63 -20.88 2.46 -22.81
C GLU A 63 -20.24 2.22 -24.18
N ILE A 64 -18.94 1.96 -24.19
CA ILE A 64 -18.24 1.49 -25.40
C ILE A 64 -17.74 0.09 -25.11
N VAL A 65 -18.22 -0.88 -25.91
CA VAL A 65 -17.74 -2.27 -25.85
C VAL A 65 -16.66 -2.45 -26.91
N LEU A 66 -15.43 -2.75 -26.48
CA LEU A 66 -14.33 -3.08 -27.37
C LEU A 66 -14.35 -4.58 -27.67
N ASN A 67 -14.84 -4.94 -28.85
CA ASN A 67 -14.70 -6.31 -29.36
C ASN A 67 -13.30 -6.47 -29.94
N LYS A 68 -12.64 -7.58 -29.59
CA LYS A 68 -11.27 -7.91 -30.02
C LYS A 68 -11.24 -8.47 -31.43
#